data_AF-A0A822EKR2-F1
#
_entry.id   AF-A0A822EKR2-F1
#
_cell.length_a   1.000
_cell.length_b   1.000
_cell.length_c   1.000
_cell.angle_alpha   90.00
_cell.angle_beta   90.00
_cell.angle_gamma   90.00
#
_symmetry.space_group_name_H-M   'P 1'
#
loop_
_entity.id
_entity.type
_entity.pdbx_description
1 polymer ?
#
loop_
_entity_poly.entity_id
_entity_poly.type
_entity_poly.pdbx_seq_one_letter_code
_entity_poly.pdbx_strand_id
1 'polypeptide(L)'
;IIPQHLINSMLPTLDWNIFHTVWPTSAVEQHVAHLVGVNGMIVYKKAASLRIEKREYEEKLDGLRYARFFIALILNDLLAEKNMCDIIRKYECTKSFIQQLQQTTATFTCIVQIFAERLSWNNLKQLLNGFQSRLNFGIKQV
;
A
#
# COMPACT_ATOMS: atom_id res chain seq x y z
N ILE A 1 4.68 6.41 -1.61
CA ILE A 1 5.58 5.99 -2.72
C ILE A 1 6.16 4.65 -2.32
N ILE A 2 5.77 3.57 -3.02
CA ILE A 2 6.18 2.20 -2.69
C ILE A 2 7.31 1.81 -3.66
N PRO A 3 8.47 1.36 -3.16
CA PRO A 3 9.60 0.95 -4.01
C PRO A 3 9.20 -0.08 -5.07
N GLN A 4 9.69 0.11 -6.30
CA GLN A 4 9.32 -0.75 -7.43
C GLN A 4 9.69 -2.23 -7.22
N HIS A 5 10.80 -2.51 -6.52
CA HIS A 5 11.21 -3.88 -6.24
C HIS A 5 10.21 -4.64 -5.34
N LEU A 6 9.55 -3.95 -4.39
CA LEU A 6 8.51 -4.55 -3.53
C LEU A 6 7.23 -4.83 -4.32
N ILE A 7 6.91 -3.98 -5.29
CA ILE A 7 5.76 -4.20 -6.18
C ILE A 7 6.03 -5.43 -7.04
N ASN A 8 7.24 -5.55 -7.59
CA ASN A 8 7.63 -6.69 -8.41
C ASN A 8 7.67 -8.00 -7.62
N SER A 9 8.01 -7.99 -6.32
CA SER A 9 7.97 -9.18 -5.47
C SER A 9 6.55 -9.56 -5.01
N MET A 10 5.67 -8.57 -4.83
CA MET A 10 4.26 -8.79 -4.49
C MET A 10 3.43 -9.24 -5.70
N LEU A 11 3.70 -8.73 -6.90
CA LEU A 11 2.94 -9.05 -8.11
C LEU A 11 2.71 -10.57 -8.34
N PRO A 12 3.72 -11.45 -8.27
CA PRO A 12 3.52 -12.89 -8.47
C PRO A 12 2.82 -13.60 -7.30
N THR A 13 2.77 -12.96 -6.12
CA THR A 13 2.17 -13.54 -4.89
C THR A 13 0.84 -12.89 -4.52
N LEU A 14 0.33 -11.98 -5.35
CA LEU A 14 -0.92 -11.27 -5.10
C LEU A 14 -2.12 -12.22 -5.26
N ASP A 15 -2.75 -12.55 -4.13
CA ASP A 15 -4.01 -13.29 -4.12
C ASP A 15 -5.19 -12.33 -4.28
N TRP A 16 -5.94 -12.50 -5.37
CA TRP A 16 -7.11 -11.69 -5.67
C TRP A 16 -8.29 -11.93 -4.72
N ASN A 17 -8.41 -13.12 -4.13
CA ASN A 17 -9.44 -13.43 -3.13
C ASN A 17 -9.18 -12.67 -1.83
N ILE A 18 -7.94 -12.64 -1.38
CA ILE A 18 -7.53 -11.84 -0.23
C ILE A 18 -7.76 -10.37 -0.53
N PHE A 19 -7.31 -9.88 -1.69
CA PHE A 19 -7.50 -8.49 -2.09
C PHE A 19 -8.99 -8.11 -2.12
N HIS A 20 -9.87 -8.97 -2.64
CA HIS A 20 -11.30 -8.74 -2.59
C HIS A 20 -11.83 -8.66 -1.14
N THR A 21 -11.34 -9.52 -0.25
CA THR A 21 -11.73 -9.55 1.17
C THR A 21 -11.30 -8.30 1.92
N VAL A 22 -10.10 -7.78 1.63
CA VAL A 22 -9.56 -6.56 2.26
C VAL A 22 -9.91 -5.27 1.50
N TRP A 23 -10.78 -5.35 0.50
CA TRP A 23 -11.17 -4.21 -0.31
C TRP A 23 -11.75 -3.09 0.58
N PRO A 24 -11.41 -1.81 0.34
CA PRO A 24 -11.87 -0.73 1.21
C PRO A 24 -13.40 -0.61 1.25
N THR A 25 -13.94 -0.41 2.45
CA THR A 25 -15.40 -0.30 2.68
C THR A 25 -15.88 1.14 2.73
N SER A 26 -15.00 2.10 3.03
CA SER A 26 -15.38 3.51 3.10
C SER A 26 -15.44 4.15 1.71
N ALA A 27 -16.40 5.07 1.52
CA ALA A 27 -16.54 5.81 0.26
C ALA A 27 -15.27 6.62 -0.08
N VAL A 28 -14.57 7.14 0.92
CA VAL A 28 -13.34 7.91 0.75
C VAL A 28 -12.21 7.04 0.22
N GLU A 29 -11.96 5.87 0.82
CA GLU A 29 -10.90 4.98 0.36
C GLU A 29 -11.20 4.36 -1.01
N GLN A 30 -12.48 4.07 -1.29
CA GLN A 30 -12.91 3.64 -2.63
C GLN A 30 -12.73 4.75 -3.67
N HIS A 31 -12.99 6.00 -3.30
CA HIS A 31 -12.72 7.15 -4.15
C HIS A 31 -11.21 7.30 -4.43
N VAL A 32 -10.36 7.12 -3.42
CA VAL A 32 -8.90 7.07 -3.60
C VAL A 32 -8.49 5.93 -4.54
N ALA A 33 -9.07 4.74 -4.38
CA ALA A 33 -8.82 3.60 -5.28
C ALA A 33 -9.15 3.96 -6.74
N HIS A 34 -10.29 4.62 -6.97
CA HIS A 34 -10.70 5.09 -8.29
C HIS A 34 -9.71 6.11 -8.86
N LEU A 35 -9.30 7.11 -8.07
CA LEU A 35 -8.34 8.14 -8.48
C LEU A 35 -6.98 7.57 -8.88
N VAL A 36 -6.52 6.49 -8.23
CA VAL A 36 -5.28 5.80 -8.60
C VAL A 36 -5.46 4.76 -9.71
N GLY A 37 -6.66 4.66 -10.29
CA GLY A 37 -6.98 3.79 -11.41
C GLY A 37 -7.19 2.32 -11.04
N VAL A 38 -7.57 2.03 -9.80
CA VAL A 38 -7.83 0.69 -9.25
C VAL A 38 -9.34 0.52 -9.05
N ASN A 39 -9.90 -0.47 -9.75
CA ASN A 39 -11.34 -0.69 -9.81
C ASN A 39 -11.73 -1.97 -9.05
N GLY A 40 -12.58 -1.85 -8.04
CA GLY A 40 -13.04 -2.98 -7.23
C GLY A 40 -13.78 -4.05 -8.03
N MET A 41 -14.46 -3.67 -9.11
CA MET A 41 -15.12 -4.63 -10.02
C MET A 41 -14.11 -5.54 -10.73
N ILE A 42 -12.91 -5.03 -11.03
CA ILE A 42 -11.84 -5.83 -11.63
C ILE A 42 -11.24 -6.77 -10.57
N VAL A 43 -11.07 -6.30 -9.33
CA VAL A 43 -10.64 -7.16 -8.21
C VAL A 43 -11.62 -8.30 -8.01
N TYR A 44 -12.92 -8.02 -7.96
CA TYR A 44 -13.97 -9.02 -7.86
C TYR A 44 -13.93 -10.01 -9.03
N LYS A 45 -13.86 -9.52 -10.28
CA LYS A 45 -13.78 -10.40 -11.46
C LYS A 45 -12.56 -11.31 -11.42
N LYS A 46 -11.40 -10.81 -11.00
CA LYS A 46 -10.19 -11.64 -10.87
C LYS A 46 -10.30 -12.66 -9.73
N ALA A 47 -10.85 -12.29 -8.58
CA ALA A 47 -11.11 -13.22 -7.47
C ALA A 47 -12.06 -14.35 -7.89
N ALA A 48 -13.13 -14.00 -8.61
CA ALA A 48 -14.11 -14.96 -9.12
C ALA A 48 -13.67 -15.71 -10.39
N SER A 49 -12.40 -15.56 -10.83
CA SER A 49 -11.87 -16.15 -12.08
C SER A 49 -12.70 -15.83 -13.34
N LEU A 50 -13.37 -14.68 -13.36
CA LEU A 50 -14.15 -14.20 -14.49
C LEU A 50 -13.23 -13.64 -15.58
N ARG A 51 -13.62 -13.86 -16.84
CA ARG A 51 -12.86 -13.40 -18.01
C ARG A 51 -12.79 -11.87 -18.06
N ILE A 52 -11.60 -11.35 -18.33
CA ILE A 52 -11.34 -9.94 -18.56
C ILE A 52 -10.58 -9.83 -19.89
N GLU A 53 -11.15 -9.15 -20.87
CA GLU A 53 -10.49 -8.94 -22.16
C GLU A 53 -9.49 -7.79 -22.04
N LYS A 54 -8.20 -8.12 -22.07
CA LYS A 54 -7.09 -7.16 -22.04
C LYS A 54 -5.95 -7.63 -22.92
N ARG A 55 -5.17 -6.69 -23.44
CA ARG A 55 -3.88 -7.01 -24.07
C ARG A 55 -2.84 -7.33 -23.00
N GLU A 56 -1.87 -8.18 -23.33
CA GLU A 56 -0.81 -8.62 -22.40
C GLU A 56 -0.06 -7.44 -21.74
N TYR A 57 0.26 -6.40 -22.52
CA TYR A 57 0.91 -5.19 -22.01
C TYR A 57 0.04 -4.43 -21.00
N GLU A 58 -1.25 -4.31 -21.28
CA GLU A 58 -2.22 -3.66 -20.39
C GLU A 58 -2.41 -4.48 -19.11
N GLU A 59 -2.43 -5.81 -19.21
CA GLU A 59 -2.53 -6.69 -18.05
C GLU A 59 -1.32 -6.56 -17.11
N LYS A 60 -0.10 -6.48 -17.66
CA LYS A 60 1.10 -6.29 -16.85
C LYS A 60 1.11 -4.95 -16.12
N LEU A 61 0.80 -3.86 -16.84
CA LEU A 61 0.74 -2.51 -16.25
C LEU A 61 -0.36 -2.40 -15.19
N ASP A 62 -1.52 -2.99 -15.45
CA ASP A 62 -2.59 -3.06 -14.46
C ASP A 62 -2.14 -3.88 -13.26
N GLY A 63 -1.57 -5.06 -13.45
CA GLY A 63 -1.03 -5.89 -12.37
C GLY A 63 -0.15 -5.09 -11.41
N LEU A 64 0.80 -4.31 -11.94
CA LEU A 64 1.67 -3.43 -11.12
C LEU A 64 0.88 -2.39 -10.34
N ARG A 65 -0.15 -1.79 -10.94
CA ARG A 65 -1.01 -0.80 -10.29
C ARG A 65 -1.81 -1.41 -9.14
N TYR A 66 -2.43 -2.58 -9.36
CA TYR A 66 -3.20 -3.29 -8.35
C TYR A 66 -2.31 -3.78 -7.19
N ALA A 67 -1.14 -4.35 -7.50
CA ALA A 67 -0.17 -4.74 -6.47
C ALA A 67 0.30 -3.54 -5.63
N ARG A 68 0.57 -2.39 -6.27
CA ARG A 68 0.93 -1.16 -5.57
C ARG A 68 -0.17 -0.69 -4.61
N PHE A 69 -1.43 -0.73 -5.03
CA PHE A 69 -2.53 -0.35 -4.16
C PHE A 69 -2.73 -1.33 -3.01
N PHE A 70 -2.61 -2.64 -3.26
CA PHE A 70 -2.66 -3.65 -2.21
C PHE A 70 -1.59 -3.42 -1.14
N ILE A 71 -0.34 -3.16 -1.54
CA ILE A 71 0.73 -2.80 -0.61
C ILE A 71 0.40 -1.50 0.15
N ALA A 72 -0.25 -0.53 -0.50
CA ALA A 72 -0.67 0.72 0.17
C ALA A 72 -1.70 0.47 1.27
N LEU A 73 -2.60 -0.51 1.12
CA LEU A 73 -3.54 -0.92 2.17
C LEU A 73 -2.80 -1.52 3.38
N ILE A 74 -1.82 -2.40 3.12
CA ILE A 74 -0.95 -2.96 4.17
C ILE A 74 -0.21 -1.85 4.91
N LEU A 75 0.37 -0.90 4.17
CA LEU A 75 1.07 0.24 4.76
C LEU A 75 0.15 1.13 5.58
N ASN A 76 -1.07 1.38 5.12
CA ASN A 76 -2.06 2.15 5.87
C ASN A 76 -2.36 1.50 7.22
N ASP A 77 -2.48 0.18 7.26
CA ASP A 77 -2.69 -0.56 8.51
C ASP A 77 -1.46 -0.54 9.43
N LEU A 78 -0.25 -0.61 8.87
CA LEU A 78 1.00 -0.41 9.63
C LEU A 78 1.08 1.00 10.24
N LEU A 79 0.70 2.02 9.48
CA LEU A 79 0.68 3.43 9.91
C LEU A 79 -0.41 3.74 10.93
N ALA A 80 -1.49 2.96 10.92
CA ALA A 80 -2.55 3.01 11.91
C ALA A 80 -2.20 2.24 13.20
N GLU A 81 -0.95 1.78 13.34
CA GLU A 81 -0.42 1.14 14.54
C GLU A 81 -1.14 -0.18 14.89
N LYS A 82 -1.69 -0.87 13.88
CA LYS A 82 -2.30 -2.19 14.08
C LYS A 82 -1.22 -3.22 14.40
N ASN A 83 -1.59 -4.22 15.21
CA ASN A 83 -0.67 -5.29 15.58
C ASN A 83 -0.19 -6.05 14.33
N MET A 84 1.13 -6.29 14.23
CA MET A 84 1.73 -6.97 13.08
C MET A 84 1.12 -8.37 12.84
N CYS A 85 0.78 -9.12 13.89
CA CYS A 85 0.14 -10.42 13.76
C CYS A 85 -1.24 -10.34 13.10
N ASP A 86 -1.99 -9.27 13.37
CA ASP A 86 -3.30 -9.06 12.78
C ASP A 86 -3.20 -8.64 11.31
N ILE A 87 -2.18 -7.85 10.96
CA ILE A 87 -1.87 -7.49 9.58
C ILE A 87 -1.46 -8.74 8.78
N ILE A 88 -0.55 -9.55 9.33
CA ILE A 88 -0.13 -10.82 8.71
C ILE A 88 -1.34 -11.72 8.44
N ARG A 89 -2.26 -11.85 9.41
CA ARG A 89 -3.47 -12.65 9.26
C ARG A 89 -4.44 -12.05 8.23
N LYS A 90 -4.63 -10.73 8.25
CA LYS A 90 -5.59 -10.03 7.38
C LYS A 90 -5.20 -10.09 5.89
N TYR A 91 -3.92 -9.94 5.59
CA TYR A 91 -3.41 -9.90 4.21
C TYR A 91 -2.74 -11.21 3.76
N GLU A 92 -2.73 -12.23 4.62
CA GLU A 92 -1.99 -13.50 4.50
C GLU A 92 -0.57 -13.37 3.95
N CYS A 93 0.09 -12.27 4.31
CA CYS A 93 1.47 -11.99 3.90
C CYS A 93 2.46 -12.59 4.88
N THR A 94 3.65 -12.96 4.41
CA THR A 94 4.70 -13.47 5.29
C THR A 94 5.21 -12.38 6.23
N LYS A 95 5.59 -12.77 7.46
CA LYS A 95 6.19 -11.85 8.44
C LYS A 95 7.41 -11.12 7.86
N SER A 96 8.25 -11.83 7.10
CA SER A 96 9.44 -11.26 6.46
C SER A 96 9.09 -10.18 5.44
N PHE A 97 8.04 -10.37 4.65
CA PHE A 97 7.55 -9.35 3.72
C PHE A 97 7.08 -8.09 4.45
N ILE A 98 6.26 -8.25 5.49
CA ILE A 98 5.74 -7.11 6.27
C ILE A 98 6.88 -6.33 6.95
N GLN A 99 7.88 -7.03 7.51
CA GLN A 99 9.05 -6.41 8.10
C GLN A 99 9.91 -5.67 7.07
N GLN A 100 10.18 -6.29 5.91
CA GLN A 100 10.90 -5.65 4.81
C GLN A 100 10.16 -4.40 4.32
N LEU A 101 8.84 -4.48 4.18
CA LEU A 101 7.98 -3.38 3.77
C LEU A 101 8.06 -2.21 4.77
N GLN A 102 7.99 -2.50 6.08
CA GLN A 102 8.10 -1.49 7.13
C GLN A 102 9.48 -0.82 7.12
N GLN A 103 10.56 -1.60 7.09
CA GLN A 103 11.92 -1.08 7.07
C GLN A 103 12.16 -0.18 5.85
N THR A 104 11.78 -0.65 4.65
CA THR A 104 11.99 0.11 3.42
C THR A 104 11.17 1.39 3.40
N THR A 105 9.95 1.36 3.94
CA THR A 105 9.08 2.54 4.03
C THR A 105 9.61 3.56 5.04
N ALA A 106 10.16 3.12 6.17
CA ALA A 106 10.79 3.99 7.16
C ALA A 106 12.02 4.70 6.58
N THR A 107 12.91 3.97 5.91
CA THR A 107 14.07 4.54 5.21
C THR A 107 13.63 5.56 4.16
N PHE A 108 12.63 5.22 3.35
CA PHE A 108 12.13 6.12 2.31
C PHE A 108 11.49 7.40 2.89
N THR A 109 10.70 7.28 3.96
CA THR A 109 10.10 8.45 4.63
C THR A 109 11.18 9.40 5.14
N CYS A 110 12.27 8.87 5.72
CA CYS A 110 13.42 9.66 6.13
C CYS A 110 14.06 10.42 4.94
N ILE A 111 14.24 9.75 3.80
CA ILE A 111 14.79 10.38 2.59
C ILE A 111 13.90 11.51 2.06
N VAL A 112 12.58 11.28 1.99
CA VAL A 112 11.63 12.31 1.52
C VAL A 112 11.58 13.49 2.49
N GLN A 113 11.69 13.24 3.79
CA GLN A 113 11.75 14.29 4.80
C GLN A 113 12.99 15.17 4.63
N ILE A 114 14.18 14.57 4.46
CA ILE A 114 15.43 15.30 4.19
C ILE A 114 15.32 16.10 2.88
N PHE A 115 14.69 15.53 1.84
CA PHE A 115 14.47 16.23 0.58
C PHE A 115 13.50 17.42 0.74
N ALA A 116 12.40 17.24 1.46
CA ALA A 116 11.43 18.31 1.75
C ALA A 116 12.07 19.44 2.57
N GLU A 117 12.95 19.10 3.52
CA GLU A 117 13.74 20.05 4.30
C GLU A 117 14.69 20.87 3.42
N ARG A 118 15.38 20.22 2.48
CA ARG A 118 16.30 20.90 1.56
C ARG A 118 15.61 21.80 0.53
N LEU A 119 14.35 21.51 0.19
CA LEU A 119 13.56 22.32 -0.74
C LEU A 119 12.71 23.42 -0.07
N SER A 120 12.76 23.56 1.26
CA SER A 120 11.91 24.49 2.02
C SER A 120 10.41 24.33 1.75
N TRP A 121 9.95 23.12 1.39
CA TRP A 121 8.55 22.81 1.19
C TRP A 121 7.88 22.55 2.55
N ASN A 122 7.70 23.62 3.32
CA ASN A 122 7.34 23.59 4.73
C ASN A 122 6.01 22.85 5.02
N ASN A 123 5.05 22.87 4.09
CA ASN A 123 3.79 22.13 4.22
C ASN A 123 3.99 20.60 4.11
N LEU A 124 4.86 20.14 3.21
CA LEU A 124 5.19 18.73 3.05
C LEU A 124 6.02 18.22 4.24
N LYS A 125 6.91 19.06 4.78
CA LYS A 125 7.70 18.78 5.98
C LYS A 125 6.81 18.52 7.21
N GLN A 126 5.79 19.34 7.45
CA GLN A 126 4.86 19.14 8.57
C GLN A 126 4.09 17.81 8.46
N LEU A 127 3.61 17.47 7.26
CA LEU A 127 2.94 16.18 7.00
C LEU A 127 3.86 14.98 7.22
N LEU A 128 5.13 15.07 6.81
CA LEU A 128 6.10 13.99 6.94
C LEU A 128 6.60 13.78 8.37
N ASN A 129 6.78 14.85 9.15
CA ASN A 129 7.16 14.76 10.56
C ASN A 129 6.11 14.00 11.40
N GLY A 130 4.82 14.24 11.14
CA GLY A 130 3.74 13.47 11.79
C GLY A 130 3.71 12.00 11.38
N PHE A 131 4.16 11.69 10.16
CA PHE A 131 4.32 10.32 9.67
C PHE A 131 5.49 9.60 10.33
N GLN A 132 6.62 10.28 10.48
CA GLN A 132 7.84 9.71 11.06
C GLN A 132 7.67 9.43 12.56
N SER A 133 6.98 10.31 13.31
CA SER A 133 6.74 10.06 14.75
C SER A 133 5.82 8.85 14.97
N ARG A 134 4.78 8.70 14.14
CA ARG A 134 3.87 7.55 14.17
C ARG A 134 4.56 6.24 13.78
N LEU A 135 5.43 6.29 12.76
CA LEU A 135 6.20 5.12 12.31
C LEU A 135 7.25 4.65 13.35
N ASN A 136 7.86 5.56 14.10
CA ASN A 136 8.92 5.23 15.05
C ASN A 136 8.42 4.89 16.46
N PHE A 137 7.30 5.46 16.91
CA PHE A 137 6.86 5.31 18.29
C PHE A 137 5.52 4.60 18.47
N GLY A 138 4.69 4.47 17.43
CA GLY A 138 3.41 3.78 17.57
C GLY A 138 2.50 4.39 18.65
N ILE A 139 2.48 5.72 18.76
CA ILE A 139 1.55 6.43 19.64
C ILE A 139 1.05 7.71 18.96
N LYS A 140 -0.28 7.84 18.86
CA LYS A 140 -0.97 9.12 18.60
C LYS A 140 -0.72 10.09 19.76
N GLN A 141 -0.11 11.24 19.50
CA GLN A 141 -0.21 12.36 20.44
C GLN A 141 -1.60 12.99 20.34
N VAL A 142 -2.16 13.23 21.53
CA VAL A 142 -3.49 13.73 21.89
C VAL A 142 -3.82 15.06 21.24
#